data_AF-A0A9K2PQM5-F1
#
_entry.id   AF-A0A9K2PQM5-F1
#
_cell.length_a   1.000
_cell.length_b   1.000
_cell.length_c   1.000
_cell.angle_alpha   90.00
_cell.angle_beta   90.00
_cell.angle_gamma   90.00
#
_symmetry.space_group_name_H-M   'P 1'
#
loop_
_entity.id
_entity.type
_entity.pdbx_description
1 polymer ?
#
loop_
_entity_poly.entity_id
_entity_poly.type
_entity_poly.pdbx_seq_one_letter_code
_entity_poly.pdbx_strand_id
1 'polypeptide(L)'
;MQDVLIGWTSEERVFSLRQTIQAEEQARREAAKAEAEKQEVRALPYCVIPEFETPEFETACLVVRDFWNRQAVGVAPPKAIIIQEFIKNTFKNITGVEPKEAAIRRIDSLTRPPLFKNQSKKQ
;
A
#
# COMPACT_ATOMS: atom_id res chain seq x y z
N MET A 1 -50.59 -39.52 7.10
CA MET A 1 -50.52 -39.40 5.62
C MET A 1 -49.52 -38.34 5.17
N GLN A 2 -49.36 -37.21 5.86
CA GLN A 2 -48.36 -36.19 5.49
C GLN A 2 -46.91 -36.69 5.58
N ASP A 3 -46.58 -37.51 6.59
CA ASP A 3 -45.20 -38.01 6.78
C ASP A 3 -44.71 -38.96 5.67
N VAL A 4 -45.62 -39.69 5.03
CA VAL A 4 -45.28 -40.62 3.93
C VAL A 4 -44.94 -39.85 2.64
N LEU A 5 -45.64 -38.74 2.38
CA LEU A 5 -45.40 -37.88 1.22
C LEU A 5 -44.07 -37.11 1.37
N ILE A 6 -43.76 -36.63 2.58
CA ILE A 6 -42.48 -35.95 2.86
C ILE A 6 -41.30 -36.94 2.70
N GLY A 7 -41.46 -38.18 3.19
CA GLY A 7 -40.46 -39.25 3.01
C GLY A 7 -40.19 -39.57 1.53
N TRP A 8 -41.23 -39.72 0.71
CA TRP A 8 -41.11 -39.96 -0.73
C TRP A 8 -40.37 -38.83 -1.47
N THR A 9 -40.70 -37.58 -1.17
CA THR A 9 -40.03 -36.43 -1.81
C THR A 9 -38.55 -36.32 -1.47
N SER A 10 -38.14 -36.83 -0.31
CA SER A 10 -36.74 -36.91 0.11
C SER A 10 -35.96 -38.01 -0.62
N GLU A 11 -36.58 -39.16 -0.89
CA GLU A 11 -35.97 -40.27 -1.64
C GLU A 11 -35.86 -39.97 -3.14
N GLU A 12 -36.86 -39.30 -3.73
CA GLU A 12 -36.86 -38.94 -5.16
C GLU A 12 -36.16 -37.61 -5.50
N ARG A 13 -35.54 -36.94 -4.50
CA ARG A 13 -34.89 -35.62 -4.66
C ARG A 13 -35.79 -34.56 -5.31
N VAL A 14 -37.06 -34.53 -4.93
CA VAL A 14 -38.01 -33.53 -5.42
C VAL A 14 -37.86 -32.27 -4.57
N PHE A 15 -37.01 -31.35 -5.04
CA PHE A 15 -36.80 -30.08 -4.35
C PHE A 15 -37.94 -29.11 -4.61
N SER A 16 -38.37 -28.41 -3.55
CA SER A 16 -39.30 -27.30 -3.71
C SER A 16 -38.65 -26.14 -4.46
N LEU A 17 -39.45 -25.36 -5.19
CA LEU A 17 -38.96 -24.19 -5.93
C LEU A 17 -38.17 -23.19 -5.05
N ARG A 18 -38.50 -23.12 -3.75
CA ARG A 18 -37.78 -22.29 -2.78
C ARG A 18 -36.38 -22.83 -2.50
N GLN A 19 -36.22 -24.15 -2.38
CA GLN A 19 -34.93 -24.78 -2.16
C GLN A 19 -34.02 -24.64 -3.39
N THR A 20 -34.58 -24.75 -4.60
CA THR A 20 -33.80 -24.57 -5.84
C THR A 20 -33.29 -23.15 -6.00
N ILE A 21 -34.12 -22.14 -5.69
CA ILE A 21 -33.71 -20.72 -5.73
C ILE A 21 -32.62 -20.43 -4.70
N GLN A 22 -32.74 -20.95 -3.48
CA GLN A 22 -31.74 -20.77 -2.43
C GLN A 22 -30.40 -21.42 -2.78
N ALA A 23 -30.42 -22.60 -3.38
CA ALA A 23 -29.20 -23.29 -3.83
C ALA A 23 -28.50 -22.51 -4.96
N GLU A 24 -29.26 -21.92 -5.89
CA GLU A 24 -28.69 -21.10 -6.98
C GLU A 24 -28.07 -19.79 -6.47
N GLU A 25 -28.71 -19.11 -5.50
CA GLU A 25 -28.13 -17.92 -4.87
C GLU A 25 -26.86 -18.24 -4.08
N GLN A 26 -26.82 -19.38 -3.38
CA GLN A 26 -25.62 -19.83 -2.66
C GLN A 26 -24.48 -20.14 -3.64
N ALA A 27 -24.75 -20.88 -4.71
CA ALA A 27 -23.76 -21.17 -5.75
C ALA A 27 -23.20 -19.90 -6.40
N ARG A 28 -24.04 -18.89 -6.68
CA ARG A 28 -23.58 -17.57 -7.18
C ARG A 28 -22.69 -16.84 -6.19
N ARG A 29 -23.03 -16.86 -4.89
CA ARG A 29 -22.22 -16.21 -3.85
C ARG A 29 -20.88 -16.92 -3.66
N GLU A 30 -20.83 -18.24 -3.74
CA GLU A 30 -19.59 -19.01 -3.67
C GLU A 30 -18.69 -18.80 -4.90
N ALA A 31 -19.28 -18.74 -6.10
CA ALA A 31 -18.56 -18.39 -7.32
C ALA A 31 -17.96 -16.97 -7.24
N ALA A 32 -18.74 -15.99 -6.77
CA ALA A 32 -18.26 -14.62 -6.58
C ALA A 32 -17.15 -14.52 -5.52
N LYS A 33 -17.21 -15.32 -4.44
CA LYS A 33 -16.13 -15.41 -3.46
C LYS A 33 -14.86 -16.03 -4.04
N ALA A 34 -14.98 -17.10 -4.82
CA ALA A 34 -13.85 -17.74 -5.50
C ALA A 34 -13.20 -16.84 -6.56
N GLU A 35 -13.97 -15.97 -7.22
CA GLU A 35 -13.45 -14.95 -8.13
C GLU A 35 -12.75 -13.81 -7.40
N ALA A 36 -13.29 -13.36 -6.26
CA ALA A 36 -12.66 -12.35 -5.41
C ALA A 36 -11.33 -12.85 -4.81
N GLU A 37 -11.27 -14.11 -4.37
CA GLU A 37 -10.05 -14.74 -3.85
C GLU A 37 -8.96 -14.90 -4.93
N LYS A 38 -9.35 -15.12 -6.20
CA LYS A 38 -8.41 -15.12 -7.34
C LYS A 38 -7.89 -13.73 -7.72
N GLN A 39 -8.61 -12.65 -7.38
CA GLN A 39 -8.19 -11.28 -7.69
C GLN A 39 -7.26 -10.66 -6.63
N GLU A 40 -7.13 -11.26 -5.45
CA GLU A 40 -6.45 -10.61 -4.31
C GLU A 40 -4.91 -10.65 -4.33
N VAL A 41 -4.27 -11.30 -5.31
CA VAL A 41 -2.79 -11.27 -5.41
C VAL A 41 -2.31 -11.09 -6.85
N ARG A 42 -2.69 -9.97 -7.49
CA ARG A 42 -1.81 -9.39 -8.52
C ARG A 42 -0.63 -8.72 -7.82
N ALA A 43 0.33 -9.52 -7.37
CA ALA A 43 1.65 -9.02 -7.02
C ALA A 43 2.17 -8.22 -8.22
N LEU A 44 2.47 -6.93 -8.01
CA LEU A 44 3.11 -6.09 -9.02
C LEU A 44 4.39 -6.80 -9.47
N PRO A 45 4.51 -7.19 -10.75
CA PRO A 45 5.73 -7.81 -11.22
C PRO A 45 6.80 -6.71 -11.27
N TYR A 46 7.99 -7.04 -10.77
CA TYR A 46 9.24 -6.31 -10.86
C TYR A 46 9.27 -4.90 -10.23
N CYS A 47 9.98 -4.77 -9.10
CA CYS A 47 10.46 -3.48 -8.63
C CYS A 47 11.70 -3.14 -9.47
N VAL A 48 11.57 -2.26 -10.46
CA VAL A 48 12.74 -1.67 -11.13
C VAL A 48 13.53 -0.98 -10.03
N ILE A 49 14.77 -1.40 -9.78
CA ILE A 49 15.70 -0.57 -9.02
C ILE A 49 16.09 0.53 -10.00
N PRO A 50 15.70 1.80 -9.78
CA PRO A 50 16.05 2.85 -10.73
C PRO A 50 17.57 3.00 -10.69
N GLU A 51 18.23 2.89 -11.85
CA GLU A 51 19.60 3.37 -12.00
C GLU A 51 19.55 4.89 -11.84
N PHE A 52 20.06 5.39 -10.71
CA PHE A 52 19.95 6.80 -10.39
C PHE A 52 21.04 7.58 -11.15
N GLU A 53 20.62 8.47 -12.06
CA GLU A 53 21.54 9.28 -12.88
C GLU A 53 22.46 10.19 -12.04
N THR A 54 22.04 10.56 -10.82
CA THR A 54 22.80 11.44 -9.92
C THR A 54 22.73 10.99 -8.46
N PRO A 55 23.82 11.19 -7.69
CA PRO A 55 23.83 10.86 -6.26
C PRO A 55 22.86 11.72 -5.43
N GLU A 56 22.53 12.94 -5.90
CA GLU A 56 21.48 13.77 -5.30
C GLU A 56 20.08 13.12 -5.40
N PHE A 57 19.83 12.38 -6.46
CA PHE A 57 18.54 11.72 -6.66
C PHE A 57 18.45 10.39 -5.91
N GLU A 58 19.53 9.60 -5.89
CA GLU A 58 19.61 8.38 -5.07
C GLU A 58 19.38 8.67 -3.59
N THR A 59 20.02 9.72 -3.07
CA THR A 59 19.81 10.19 -1.70
C THR A 59 18.38 10.64 -1.43
N ALA A 60 17.76 11.36 -2.37
CA ALA A 60 16.37 11.76 -2.25
C ALA A 60 15.42 10.54 -2.16
N CYS A 61 15.63 9.52 -2.98
CA CYS A 61 14.85 8.29 -2.95
C CYS A 61 14.99 7.53 -1.63
N LEU A 62 16.22 7.41 -1.11
CA LEU A 62 16.45 6.77 0.19
C LEU A 62 15.80 7.54 1.34
N VAL A 63 15.86 8.88 1.31
CA VAL A 63 15.21 9.73 2.31
C VAL A 63 13.69 9.53 2.29
N VAL A 64 13.07 9.45 1.12
CA VAL A 64 11.63 9.15 1.04
C VAL A 64 11.33 7.75 1.60
N ARG A 65 12.09 6.72 1.18
CA ARG A 65 11.85 5.33 1.59
C ARG A 65 12.07 5.09 3.08
N ASP A 66 13.20 5.54 3.61
CA ASP A 66 13.65 5.14 4.94
C ASP A 66 13.23 6.12 6.04
N PHE A 67 12.94 7.38 5.67
CA PHE A 67 12.52 8.40 6.62
C PHE A 67 11.02 8.72 6.49
N TRP A 68 10.56 9.19 5.33
CA TRP A 68 9.18 9.67 5.18
C TRP A 68 8.14 8.53 5.14
N ASN A 69 8.41 7.43 4.43
CA ASN A 69 7.47 6.31 4.33
C ASN A 69 7.33 5.52 5.64
N ARG A 70 8.33 5.58 6.54
CA ARG A 70 8.26 4.95 7.86
C ARG A 70 7.55 5.81 8.91
N GLN A 71 7.26 7.07 8.60
CA GLN A 71 6.61 7.97 9.53
C GLN A 71 5.15 7.55 9.71
N ALA A 72 4.72 7.34 10.96
CA ALA A 72 3.33 6.99 11.24
C ALA A 72 2.38 8.11 10.82
N VAL A 73 1.19 7.72 10.33
CA VAL A 73 0.16 8.66 9.87
C VAL A 73 -0.28 9.55 11.03
N GLY A 74 -0.20 10.87 10.85
CA GLY A 74 -0.66 11.86 11.85
C GLY A 74 0.42 12.41 12.80
N VAL A 75 1.70 12.03 12.63
CA VAL A 75 2.80 12.57 13.44
C VAL A 75 3.18 13.99 12.96
N ALA A 76 3.52 14.86 13.91
CA ALA A 76 4.05 16.20 13.63
C ALA A 76 5.30 16.15 12.73
N PRO A 77 5.56 17.18 11.91
CA PRO A 77 6.76 17.21 11.09
C PRO A 77 8.00 17.14 11.98
N PRO A 78 8.98 16.29 11.64
CA PRO A 78 10.23 16.24 12.38
C PRO A 78 10.99 17.56 12.23
N LYS A 79 11.80 17.89 13.25
CA LYS A 79 12.64 19.09 13.23
C LYS A 79 13.54 19.06 12.00
N ALA A 80 13.67 20.21 11.32
CA ALA A 80 14.45 20.33 10.09
C ALA A 80 15.90 19.83 10.24
N ILE A 81 16.50 20.03 11.42
CA ILE A 81 17.87 19.58 11.74
C ILE A 81 18.00 18.05 11.58
N ILE A 82 17.01 17.29 12.04
CA ILE A 82 17.04 15.82 12.03
C ILE A 82 17.01 15.30 10.59
N ILE A 83 16.15 15.89 9.75
CA ILE A 83 16.05 15.51 8.33
C ILE A 83 17.35 15.88 7.60
N GLN A 84 17.90 17.07 7.87
CA GLN A 84 19.12 17.55 7.22
C GLN A 84 20.35 16.72 7.60
N GLU A 85 20.46 16.30 8.87
CA GLU A 85 21.49 15.36 9.31
C GLU A 85 21.34 13.99 8.65
N PHE A 86 20.10 13.50 8.53
CA PHE A 86 19.83 12.25 7.84
C PHE A 86 20.26 12.31 6.37
N ILE A 87 19.88 13.38 5.66
CA ILE A 87 20.30 13.64 4.27
C ILE A 87 21.82 13.77 4.16
N LYS A 88 22.48 14.45 5.11
CA LYS A 88 23.94 14.59 5.12
C LYS A 88 24.62 13.23 5.22
N ASN A 89 24.15 12.37 6.12
CA ASN A 89 24.71 11.05 6.35
C ASN A 89 24.48 10.12 5.15
N THR A 90 23.27 10.10 4.57
CA THR A 90 22.99 9.27 3.39
C THR A 90 23.80 9.72 2.17
N PHE A 91 23.95 11.02 1.95
CA PHE A 91 24.76 11.55 0.85
C PHE A 91 26.25 11.23 1.01
N LYS A 92 26.78 11.36 2.23
CA LYS A 92 28.16 10.98 2.53
C LYS A 92 28.39 9.47 2.33
N ASN A 93 27.43 8.63 2.68
CA ASN A 93 27.54 7.18 2.49
C ASN A 93 27.57 6.78 1.00
N ILE A 94 26.86 7.51 0.14
CA ILE A 94 26.80 7.23 -1.31
C ILE A 94 28.02 7.78 -2.04
N THR A 95 28.40 9.02 -1.75
CA THR A 95 29.44 9.73 -2.53
C THR A 95 30.82 9.73 -1.87
N GLY A 96 30.92 9.40 -0.59
CA GLY A 96 32.14 9.54 0.21
C GLY A 96 32.54 10.99 0.54
N VAL A 97 31.80 11.99 0.03
CA VAL A 97 32.12 13.42 0.15
C VAL A 97 31.07 14.13 1.02
N GLU A 98 31.48 15.16 1.76
CA GLU A 98 30.53 15.99 2.49
C GLU A 98 29.69 16.86 1.53
N PRO A 99 28.35 16.77 1.57
CA PRO A 99 27.50 17.58 0.72
C PRO A 99 27.55 19.06 1.10
N LYS A 100 27.45 19.93 0.10
CA LYS A 100 27.22 21.37 0.30
C LYS A 100 25.83 21.59 0.90
N GLU A 101 25.69 22.58 1.79
CA GLU A 101 24.39 22.92 2.39
C GLU A 101 23.29 23.19 1.36
N ALA A 102 23.64 23.78 0.22
CA ALA A 102 22.70 24.01 -0.88
C ALA A 102 22.10 22.69 -1.42
N ALA A 103 22.91 21.63 -1.54
CA ALA A 103 22.44 20.33 -1.99
C ALA A 103 21.50 19.69 -0.96
N ILE A 104 21.84 19.78 0.33
CA ILE A 104 20.99 19.31 1.42
C ILE A 104 19.61 19.99 1.39
N ARG A 105 19.59 21.32 1.22
CA ARG A 105 18.33 22.08 1.10
C ARG A 105 17.52 21.69 -0.13
N ARG A 106 18.17 21.45 -1.27
CA ARG A 106 17.49 20.96 -2.48
C ARG A 106 16.81 19.61 -2.20
N ILE A 107 17.55 18.65 -1.67
CA ILE A 107 17.04 17.30 -1.37
C ILE A 107 15.91 17.35 -0.33
N ASP A 108 16.06 18.12 0.75
CA ASP A 108 15.00 18.32 1.75
C ASP A 108 13.73 18.92 1.11
N SER A 109 13.87 19.93 0.26
CA SER A 109 12.72 20.55 -0.43
C SER A 109 12.02 19.60 -1.42
N LEU A 110 12.78 18.72 -2.06
CA LEU A 110 12.27 17.73 -3.01
C LEU A 110 11.52 16.60 -2.29
N THR A 111 12.11 16.07 -1.22
CA THR A 111 11.60 14.90 -0.50
C THR A 111 10.49 15.20 0.49
N ARG A 112 10.36 16.46 0.94
CA ARG A 112 9.35 16.84 1.94
C ARG A 112 7.92 16.66 1.41
N PRO A 113 7.05 15.92 2.13
CA PRO A 113 5.65 15.75 1.76
C PRO A 113 4.89 17.08 1.65
N PRO A 114 3.87 17.17 0.76
CA PRO A 114 3.06 18.38 0.59
C PRO A 114 2.42 18.89 1.88
N LEU A 115 2.02 17.95 2.77
CA LEU A 115 1.48 18.23 4.11
C LEU A 115 2.39 19.14 4.95
N PHE A 116 3.70 19.05 4.75
CA PHE A 116 4.71 19.78 5.54
C PHE A 116 5.38 20.92 4.77
N LYS A 117 5.13 21.08 3.46
CA LYS A 117 5.69 22.16 2.63
C LYS A 117 5.15 23.54 2.96
N ASN A 118 3.90 23.64 3.40
CA ASN A 118 3.21 24.93 3.59
C ASN A 118 3.23 25.43 5.04
N GLN A 119 3.77 24.68 5.99
CA GLN A 119 3.81 25.11 7.40
C GLN A 119 4.79 26.27 7.64
N SER A 120 5.81 26.44 6.79
CA SER A 120 6.77 27.54 6.89
C SER A 120 6.22 28.92 6.51
N LYS A 121 4.96 29.02 6.06
CA LYS A 121 4.29 30.31 5.77
C LYS A 121 3.40 30.82 6.92
N LYS A 122 3.22 30.04 7.99
CA LYS A 122 2.49 30.44 9.19
C LYS A 122 3.46 30.66 10.35
N GLN A 123 4.35 31.64 10.20
CA GLN A 123 5.04 32.31 11.31
C GLN A 123 5.05 33.80 11.02
#